data_AF-A0A397UTQ7-F1
#
_entry.id   AF-A0A397UTQ7-F1
#
_cell.length_a   1.000
_cell.length_b   1.000
_cell.length_c   1.000
_cell.angle_alpha   90.00
_cell.angle_beta   90.00
_cell.angle_gamma   90.00
#
_symmetry.space_group_name_H-M   'P 1'
#
loop_
_entity.id
_entity.type
_entity.pdbx_description
1 polymer ?
#
loop_
_entity_poly.entity_id
_entity_poly.type
_entity_poly.pdbx_seq_one_letter_code
_entity_poly.pdbx_strand_id
1 'polypeptide(L)'
;MKSIQEKAEEFSNFPADYTIKYKTSKRSYKYYIVEQGVYPSESELVYTLKPNQYPIPDKYIVETTYGKNEQTVICYINYIAKRPHYKIIFGLEEEDFVCSNLSPTAAANYYLKISKSTMNGVHLFGLQLKQLRHIREKHREKKCKPFADLSNRMQVIQNKNMGINLFADFKNQIKHNYHSQDNVKLHELTFSVNGSIFHIKYNQFSKELEKTQQIAIIKGMDKHYITRAAY
;
A
#
# COMPACT_ATOMS: atom_id res chain seq x y z
N MET A 1 21.58 30.09 -12.44
CA MET A 1 22.39 28.86 -12.28
C MET A 1 21.63 27.70 -12.93
N LYS A 2 22.17 27.10 -13.99
CA LYS A 2 21.63 25.85 -14.56
C LYS A 2 21.85 24.73 -13.54
N SER A 3 20.79 24.11 -13.04
CA SER A 3 20.93 22.92 -12.19
C SER A 3 21.48 21.80 -13.08
N ILE A 4 22.73 21.40 -12.84
CA ILE A 4 23.28 20.19 -13.45
C ILE A 4 22.45 19.03 -12.88
N GLN A 5 21.56 18.48 -13.72
CA GLN A 5 20.77 17.32 -13.35
C GLN A 5 21.75 16.16 -13.19
N GLU A 6 21.96 15.72 -11.96
CA GLU A 6 22.86 14.61 -11.65
C GLU A 6 22.40 13.38 -12.45
N LYS A 7 23.29 12.82 -13.28
CA LYS A 7 23.01 11.60 -14.02
C LYS A 7 22.83 10.47 -13.00
N ALA A 8 21.60 9.98 -12.88
CA ALA A 8 21.23 8.91 -11.97
C ALA A 8 20.52 7.80 -12.74
N GLU A 9 20.87 6.56 -12.38
CA GLU A 9 20.39 5.33 -13.02
C GLU A 9 19.67 4.48 -11.97
N GLU A 10 18.48 4.01 -12.33
CA GLU A 10 17.65 3.12 -11.52
C GLU A 10 17.52 1.79 -12.25
N PHE A 11 17.88 0.70 -11.59
CA PHE A 11 17.77 -0.66 -12.09
C PHE A 11 16.75 -1.39 -11.20
N SER A 12 15.60 -1.69 -11.79
CA SER A 12 14.45 -2.28 -11.09
C SER A 12 13.67 -3.19 -12.03
N ASN A 13 13.20 -4.32 -11.50
CA ASN A 13 12.16 -5.15 -12.11
C ASN A 13 10.93 -5.24 -11.18
N PHE A 14 10.74 -4.24 -10.31
CA PHE A 14 9.64 -4.21 -9.36
C PHE A 14 8.29 -4.11 -10.10
N PRO A 15 7.25 -4.90 -9.75
CA PRO A 15 7.11 -5.68 -8.51
C PRO A 15 7.53 -7.16 -8.61
N ALA A 16 8.16 -7.61 -9.69
CA ALA A 16 8.65 -9.00 -9.79
C ALA A 16 9.89 -9.24 -8.89
N ASP A 17 10.72 -8.21 -8.71
CA ASP A 17 11.82 -8.17 -7.75
C ASP A 17 11.64 -6.97 -6.81
N TYR A 18 11.70 -7.22 -5.50
CA TYR A 18 11.56 -6.21 -4.45
C TYR A 18 12.84 -5.39 -4.23
N THR A 19 13.95 -5.79 -4.87
CA THR A 19 15.22 -5.08 -4.83
C THR A 19 15.30 -4.02 -5.93
N ILE A 20 15.62 -2.79 -5.55
CA ILE A 20 15.89 -1.69 -6.49
C ILE A 20 17.31 -1.18 -6.26
N LYS A 21 18.12 -1.14 -7.32
CA LYS A 21 19.45 -0.54 -7.28
C LYS A 21 19.40 0.86 -7.87
N TYR A 22 19.97 1.82 -7.17
CA TYR A 22 20.03 3.21 -7.61
C TYR A 22 21.45 3.73 -7.54
N LYS A 23 21.95 4.29 -8.63
CA LYS A 23 23.31 4.79 -8.73
C LYS A 23 23.29 6.23 -9.19
N THR A 24 23.98 7.09 -8.46
CA THR A 24 24.32 8.45 -8.89
C THR A 24 25.80 8.51 -9.23
N SER A 25 26.25 9.67 -9.74
CA SER A 25 27.66 9.94 -9.98
C SER A 25 28.56 9.74 -8.74
N LYS A 26 27.98 9.87 -7.53
CA LYS A 26 28.72 9.86 -6.26
C LYS A 26 28.46 8.64 -5.41
N ARG A 27 27.30 8.00 -5.53
CA ARG A 27 26.84 6.99 -4.56
C ARG A 27 26.00 5.90 -5.21
N SER A 28 26.03 4.72 -4.61
CA SER A 28 25.11 3.63 -4.89
C SER A 28 24.27 3.32 -3.67
N TYR A 29 23.03 2.94 -3.94
CA TYR A 29 22.05 2.53 -2.95
C TYR A 29 21.40 1.23 -3.45
N LYS A 30 21.11 0.34 -2.50
CA LYS A 30 20.27 -0.83 -2.71
C LYS A 30 19.08 -0.71 -1.78
N TYR A 31 17.89 -0.74 -2.34
CA TYR A 31 16.64 -0.71 -1.61
C TYR A 31 16.00 -2.09 -1.67
N TYR A 32 15.51 -2.58 -0.54
CA TYR A 32 14.59 -3.70 -0.49
C TYR A 32 13.23 -3.18 -0.02
N ILE A 33 12.23 -3.25 -0.89
CA ILE A 33 10.89 -2.71 -0.63
C ILE A 33 10.12 -3.71 0.22
N VAL A 34 9.93 -3.40 1.51
CA VAL A 34 9.16 -4.25 2.42
C VAL A 34 7.67 -3.99 2.24
N GLU A 35 7.29 -2.71 2.31
CA GLU A 35 5.93 -2.25 1.99
C GLU A 35 6.01 -1.04 1.07
N GLN A 36 5.39 -1.12 -0.11
CA GLN A 36 5.45 -0.04 -1.09
C GLN A 36 4.65 1.21 -0.68
N GLY A 37 3.70 1.10 0.25
CA GLY A 37 2.80 2.19 0.64
C GLY A 37 1.91 2.73 -0.48
N VAL A 38 1.08 3.72 -0.14
CA VAL A 38 0.12 4.38 -1.05
C VAL A 38 0.17 5.89 -0.90
N TYR A 39 -0.18 6.64 -1.94
CA TYR A 39 -0.34 8.09 -1.77
C TYR A 39 -1.67 8.40 -1.10
N PRO A 40 -1.69 9.26 -0.06
CA PRO A 40 -2.91 9.79 0.51
C PRO A 40 -3.80 10.54 -0.50
N SER A 41 -4.99 10.94 -0.03
CA SER A 41 -5.89 11.81 -0.78
C SER A 41 -5.20 13.13 -1.15
N GLU A 42 -5.71 13.83 -2.16
CA GLU A 42 -5.11 15.09 -2.62
C GLU A 42 -5.04 16.16 -1.53
N SER A 43 -6.02 16.18 -0.62
CA SER A 43 -6.04 17.11 0.50
C SER A 43 -4.97 16.85 1.56
N GLU A 44 -4.41 15.63 1.60
CA GLU A 44 -3.47 15.18 2.63
C GLU A 44 -2.07 14.89 2.08
N LEU A 45 -1.92 14.81 0.75
CA LEU A 45 -0.66 14.46 0.11
C LEU A 45 0.40 15.56 0.29
N VAL A 46 1.47 15.23 1.00
CA VAL A 46 2.63 16.11 1.21
C VAL A 46 3.75 15.76 0.23
N TYR A 47 4.63 16.73 -0.05
CA TYR A 47 5.78 16.59 -0.94
C TYR A 47 7.08 16.99 -0.25
N THR A 48 8.21 16.45 -0.71
CA THR A 48 9.54 16.96 -0.32
C THR A 48 9.77 18.40 -0.81
N LEU A 49 10.75 19.07 -0.20
CA LEU A 49 11.13 20.45 -0.54
C LEU A 49 11.74 20.58 -1.95
N LYS A 50 11.63 21.78 -2.53
CA LYS A 50 12.28 22.16 -3.80
C LYS A 50 13.81 22.00 -3.74
N PRO A 51 14.51 21.78 -4.87
CA PRO A 51 14.02 21.83 -6.25
C PRO A 51 13.28 20.57 -6.71
N ASN A 52 13.55 19.40 -6.10
CA ASN A 52 12.93 18.14 -6.49
C ASN A 52 11.83 17.76 -5.49
N GLN A 53 10.58 17.85 -5.92
CA GLN A 53 9.41 17.54 -5.10
C GLN A 53 8.92 16.12 -5.38
N TYR A 54 9.02 15.26 -4.36
CA TYR A 54 8.56 13.87 -4.40
C TYR A 54 7.36 13.71 -3.46
N PRO A 55 6.25 13.10 -3.92
CA PRO A 55 5.09 12.81 -3.08
C PRO A 55 5.44 11.79 -1.99
N ILE A 56 4.92 12.01 -0.78
CA ILE A 56 5.22 11.20 0.39
C ILE A 56 4.15 10.10 0.55
N PRO A 57 4.52 8.80 0.45
CA PRO A 57 3.59 7.70 0.65
C PRO A 57 3.25 7.48 2.13
N ASP A 58 2.06 6.94 2.39
CA ASP A 58 1.65 6.38 3.68
C ASP A 58 1.91 4.87 3.72
N LYS A 59 2.12 4.32 4.92
CA LYS A 59 2.42 2.91 5.19
C LYS A 59 3.53 2.36 4.31
N TYR A 60 4.63 3.10 4.24
CA TYR A 60 5.78 2.76 3.41
C TYR A 60 6.94 2.29 4.29
N ILE A 61 7.52 1.15 3.93
CA ILE A 61 8.65 0.54 4.62
C ILE A 61 9.69 0.12 3.60
N VAL A 62 10.92 0.57 3.79
CA VAL A 62 12.05 0.23 2.91
C VAL A 62 13.31 -0.02 3.71
N GLU A 63 13.99 -1.11 3.41
CA GLU A 63 15.37 -1.31 3.86
C GLU A 63 16.31 -0.68 2.85
N THR A 64 17.25 0.13 3.33
CA THR A 64 18.19 0.85 2.49
C THR A 64 19.61 0.53 2.90
N THR A 65 20.34 -0.12 2.01
CA THR A 65 21.78 -0.36 2.11
C THR A 65 22.53 0.70 1.32
N TYR A 66 23.53 1.32 1.95
CA TYR A 66 24.28 2.43 1.36
C TYR A 66 25.72 2.52 1.86
N GLY A 67 26.54 3.30 1.16
CA GLY A 67 27.93 3.57 1.54
C GLY A 67 28.90 2.43 1.19
N LYS A 68 30.20 2.67 1.40
CA LYS A 68 31.26 1.69 1.07
C LYS A 68 31.28 0.49 2.03
N ASN A 69 30.86 0.71 3.27
CA ASN A 69 30.80 -0.32 4.31
C ASN A 69 29.44 -1.02 4.36
N GLU A 70 28.59 -0.82 3.34
CA GLU A 70 27.27 -1.44 3.21
C GLU A 70 26.38 -1.34 4.46
N GLN A 71 26.25 -0.12 5.00
CA GLN A 71 25.38 0.11 6.15
C GLN A 71 23.92 0.00 5.73
N THR A 72 23.13 -0.74 6.50
CA THR A 72 21.71 -0.95 6.24
C THR A 72 20.87 -0.31 7.34
N VAL A 73 19.77 0.33 6.95
CA VAL A 73 18.76 0.89 7.85
C VAL A 73 17.36 0.58 7.35
N ILE A 74 16.38 0.58 8.24
CA ILE A 74 14.97 0.42 7.89
C ILE A 74 14.26 1.76 8.05
N CYS A 75 13.64 2.24 6.98
CA CYS A 75 12.95 3.51 6.94
C CYS A 75 11.44 3.28 6.87
N TYR A 76 10.69 3.98 7.72
CA TYR A 76 9.23 3.94 7.79
C TYR A 76 8.64 5.31 7.52
N ILE A 77 7.54 5.34 6.79
CA ILE A 77 6.68 6.51 6.67
C ILE A 77 5.25 6.12 6.99
N ASN A 78 4.68 6.75 8.01
CA ASN A 78 3.29 6.57 8.42
C ASN A 78 2.64 7.94 8.60
N TYR A 79 1.41 8.10 8.09
CA TYR A 79 0.61 9.30 8.34
C TYR A 79 -0.13 9.14 9.66
N ILE A 80 0.17 10.02 10.61
CA ILE A 80 -0.51 10.10 11.91
C ILE A 80 -1.19 11.47 11.96
N ALA A 81 -2.49 11.49 12.24
CA ALA A 81 -3.29 12.71 12.22
C ALA A 81 -3.08 13.54 10.93
N LYS A 82 -3.10 12.85 9.77
CA LYS A 82 -2.94 13.44 8.42
C LYS A 82 -1.57 14.05 8.14
N ARG A 83 -0.54 13.75 8.94
CA ARG A 83 0.83 14.23 8.73
C ARG A 83 1.84 13.08 8.68
N PRO A 84 2.79 13.11 7.74
CA PRO A 84 3.79 12.05 7.64
C PRO A 84 4.76 12.10 8.83
N HIS A 85 5.00 10.93 9.40
CA HIS A 85 6.02 10.68 10.40
C HIS A 85 7.07 9.76 9.80
N TYR A 86 8.32 10.17 9.92
CA TYR A 86 9.49 9.51 9.35
C TYR A 86 10.25 8.84 10.49
N LYS A 87 10.41 7.52 10.44
CA LYS A 87 11.21 6.75 11.41
C LYS A 87 12.34 6.03 10.68
N ILE A 88 13.53 6.03 11.27
CA ILE A 88 14.69 5.26 10.80
C ILE A 88 15.12 4.36 11.95
N ILE A 89 15.11 3.06 11.72
CA ILE A 89 15.69 2.05 12.63
C ILE A 89 17.07 1.69 12.09
N PHE A 90 18.05 1.62 12.98
CA PHE A 90 19.44 1.28 12.67
C PHE A 90 20.02 0.43 13.81
N GLY A 91 21.16 -0.22 13.59
CA GLY A 91 21.76 -1.09 14.60
C GLY A 91 21.21 -2.51 14.58
N LEU A 92 21.62 -3.32 15.56
CA LEU A 92 21.24 -4.73 15.68
C LEU A 92 19.95 -4.94 16.49
N GLU A 93 19.53 -3.94 17.27
CA GLU A 93 18.34 -3.98 18.11
C GLU A 93 17.31 -2.95 17.59
N GLU A 94 16.01 -3.31 17.60
CA GLU A 94 14.93 -2.46 17.07
C GLU A 94 14.67 -1.17 17.90
N GLU A 95 15.38 -1.02 19.01
CA GLU A 95 15.29 0.10 19.95
C GLU A 95 16.13 1.31 19.50
N ASP A 96 17.12 1.10 18.64
CA ASP A 96 17.94 2.16 18.05
C ASP A 96 17.19 2.82 16.87
N PHE A 97 16.41 3.84 17.19
CA PHE A 97 15.67 4.59 16.17
C PHE A 97 15.74 6.11 16.36
N VAL A 98 15.56 6.82 15.24
CA VAL A 98 15.27 8.25 15.24
C VAL A 98 13.98 8.51 14.50
N CYS A 99 13.28 9.58 14.89
CA CYS A 99 12.05 9.99 14.23
C CYS A 99 12.02 11.50 13.95
N SER A 100 11.26 11.89 12.92
CA SER A 100 10.88 13.27 12.68
C SER A 100 9.47 13.34 12.12
N ASN A 101 8.74 14.38 12.48
CA ASN A 101 7.46 14.76 11.87
C ASN A 101 7.62 15.97 10.92
N LEU A 102 8.85 16.42 10.67
CA LEU A 102 9.13 17.61 9.86
C LEU A 102 9.43 17.26 8.40
N SER A 103 10.37 16.33 8.18
CA SER A 103 10.78 15.91 6.83
C SER A 103 11.61 14.63 6.89
N PRO A 104 11.75 13.89 5.78
CA PRO A 104 12.66 12.74 5.71
C PRO A 104 14.12 13.16 5.92
N THR A 105 14.49 14.37 5.47
CA THR A 105 15.83 14.93 5.68
C THR A 105 16.09 15.27 7.15
N ALA A 106 15.09 15.75 7.90
CA ALA A 106 15.24 15.99 9.32
C ALA A 106 15.47 14.67 10.09
N ALA A 107 14.70 13.62 9.79
CA ALA A 107 14.93 12.28 10.35
C ALA A 107 16.32 11.76 9.99
N ALA A 108 16.72 11.86 8.72
CA ALA A 108 18.06 11.47 8.28
C ALA A 108 19.15 12.26 9.02
N ASN A 109 19.01 13.56 9.21
CA ASN A 109 19.98 14.37 9.95
C ASN A 109 20.14 13.92 11.40
N TYR A 110 19.07 13.50 12.08
CA TYR A 110 19.20 12.91 13.42
C TYR A 110 20.02 11.63 13.40
N TYR A 111 19.76 10.74 12.45
CA TYR A 111 20.55 9.52 12.26
C TYR A 111 22.01 9.81 11.89
N LEU A 112 22.26 10.80 11.04
CA LEU A 112 23.59 11.16 10.56
C LEU A 112 24.49 11.76 11.63
N LYS A 113 23.90 12.47 12.61
CA LYS A 113 24.65 12.90 13.81
C LYS A 113 25.23 11.73 14.58
N ILE A 114 24.53 10.58 14.57
CA ILE A 114 24.94 9.35 15.24
C ILE A 114 25.96 8.60 14.37
N SER A 115 25.66 8.41 13.08
CA SER A 115 26.52 7.64 12.17
C SER A 115 27.73 8.39 11.61
N LYS A 116 27.86 9.71 11.89
CA LYS A 116 28.91 10.61 11.34
C LYS A 116 28.99 10.59 9.81
N SER A 117 27.88 10.25 9.14
CA SER A 117 27.77 10.22 7.68
C SER A 117 27.14 11.52 7.17
N THR A 118 27.27 11.79 5.87
CA THR A 118 26.49 12.85 5.19
C THR A 118 25.54 12.15 4.25
N MET A 119 24.23 12.34 4.32
CA MET A 119 23.28 11.69 3.41
C MET A 119 22.02 12.51 3.20
N ASN A 120 21.44 12.38 2.01
CA ASN A 120 20.19 13.02 1.68
C ASN A 120 19.02 12.13 2.13
N GLY A 121 18.14 12.65 2.99
CA GLY A 121 16.98 11.90 3.46
C GLY A 121 16.05 11.42 2.35
N VAL A 122 15.95 12.14 1.24
CA VAL A 122 15.19 11.66 0.06
C VAL A 122 15.74 10.32 -0.43
N HIS A 123 17.07 10.22 -0.55
CA HIS A 123 17.74 9.00 -1.00
C HIS A 123 17.69 7.92 0.06
N LEU A 124 17.85 8.26 1.34
CA LEU A 124 17.77 7.28 2.41
C LEU A 124 16.39 6.58 2.46
N PHE A 125 15.32 7.33 2.16
CA PHE A 125 13.96 6.77 2.08
C PHE A 125 13.60 6.25 0.68
N GLY A 126 14.49 6.37 -0.33
CA GLY A 126 14.18 5.96 -1.71
C GLY A 126 12.99 6.71 -2.34
N LEU A 127 12.72 7.96 -1.93
CA LEU A 127 11.55 8.72 -2.40
C LEU A 127 11.68 9.16 -3.87
N GLN A 128 12.89 9.18 -4.41
CA GLN A 128 13.18 9.51 -5.80
C GLN A 128 12.93 8.35 -6.78
N LEU A 129 12.64 7.14 -6.29
CA LEU A 129 12.50 5.94 -7.11
C LEU A 129 11.29 6.05 -8.04
N LYS A 130 11.56 6.07 -9.35
CA LYS A 130 10.55 6.29 -10.39
C LYS A 130 9.59 5.11 -10.50
N GLN A 131 10.07 3.87 -10.35
CA GLN A 131 9.24 2.68 -10.46
C GLN A 131 8.13 2.66 -9.40
N LEU A 132 8.48 2.97 -8.15
CA LEU A 132 7.50 3.05 -7.05
C LEU A 132 6.51 4.19 -7.27
N ARG A 133 7.00 5.35 -7.75
CA ARG A 133 6.14 6.47 -8.07
C ARG A 133 5.09 6.10 -9.11
N HIS A 134 5.51 5.48 -10.22
CA HIS A 134 4.62 5.07 -11.29
C HIS A 134 3.52 4.10 -10.81
N ILE A 135 3.89 3.12 -9.98
CA ILE A 135 2.93 2.14 -9.45
C ILE A 135 1.91 2.82 -8.53
N ARG A 136 2.36 3.70 -7.63
CA ARG A 136 1.47 4.43 -6.71
C ARG A 136 0.53 5.38 -7.46
N GLU A 137 1.03 6.08 -8.48
CA GLU A 137 0.20 6.92 -9.35
C GLU A 137 -0.85 6.08 -10.09
N LYS A 138 -0.47 4.95 -10.69
CA LYS A 138 -1.40 4.02 -11.35
C LYS A 138 -2.46 3.46 -10.39
N HIS A 139 -2.11 3.22 -9.12
CA HIS A 139 -3.06 2.80 -8.10
C HIS A 139 -4.06 3.91 -7.76
N ARG A 140 -3.61 5.17 -7.73
CA ARG A 140 -4.44 6.35 -7.47
C ARG A 140 -5.37 6.68 -8.65
N GLU A 141 -4.89 6.47 -9.87
CA GLU A 141 -5.64 6.70 -11.12
C GLU A 141 -6.74 5.65 -11.37
N LYS A 142 -6.69 4.49 -10.70
CA LYS A 142 -7.82 3.55 -10.65
C LYS A 142 -8.97 4.16 -9.83
N LYS A 143 -9.57 5.23 -10.35
CA LYS A 143 -10.90 5.68 -9.95
C LYS A 143 -11.86 4.62 -10.45
N CYS A 144 -12.43 3.83 -9.54
CA CYS A 144 -13.61 3.05 -9.89
C CYS A 144 -14.66 4.02 -10.42
N LYS A 145 -15.25 3.69 -11.58
CA LYS A 145 -16.42 4.45 -12.04
C LYS A 145 -17.48 4.42 -10.93
N PRO A 146 -18.27 5.49 -10.76
CA PRO A 146 -19.44 5.46 -9.89
C PRO A 146 -20.24 4.19 -10.16
N PHE A 147 -20.74 3.55 -9.10
CA PHE A 147 -21.42 2.25 -9.23
C PHE A 147 -22.61 2.30 -10.21
N ALA A 148 -23.30 3.44 -10.26
CA ALA A 148 -24.38 3.71 -11.21
C ALA A 148 -23.93 3.70 -12.69
N ASP A 149 -22.66 4.01 -12.97
CA ASP A 149 -22.10 4.10 -14.31
C ASP A 149 -21.50 2.76 -14.79
N LEU A 150 -21.60 1.72 -13.97
CA LEU A 150 -21.15 0.37 -14.29
C LEU A 150 -22.26 -0.43 -14.95
N SER A 151 -21.89 -1.28 -15.92
CA SER A 151 -22.81 -2.30 -16.42
C SER A 151 -23.22 -3.26 -15.31
N ASN A 152 -24.42 -3.85 -15.41
CA ASN A 152 -24.91 -4.85 -14.44
C ASN A 152 -23.88 -5.98 -14.19
N ARG A 153 -23.18 -6.42 -15.24
CA ARG A 153 -22.10 -7.42 -15.12
C ARG A 153 -20.95 -6.92 -14.25
N MET A 154 -20.50 -5.67 -14.47
CA MET A 154 -19.42 -5.07 -13.68
C MET A 154 -19.84 -4.82 -12.23
N GLN A 155 -21.07 -4.38 -11.99
CA GLN A 155 -21.64 -4.24 -10.65
C GLN A 155 -21.60 -5.56 -9.88
N VAL A 156 -22.05 -6.65 -10.51
CA VAL A 156 -21.99 -8.00 -9.91
C VAL A 156 -20.54 -8.42 -9.65
N ILE A 157 -19.62 -8.23 -10.60
CA ILE A 157 -18.20 -8.59 -10.41
C ILE A 157 -17.58 -7.81 -9.26
N GLN A 158 -17.80 -6.50 -9.20
CA GLN A 158 -17.25 -5.65 -8.14
C GLN A 158 -17.76 -6.06 -6.76
N ASN A 159 -19.07 -6.32 -6.63
CA ASN A 159 -19.65 -6.78 -5.37
C ASN A 159 -19.19 -8.20 -4.99
N LYS A 160 -18.96 -9.09 -5.97
CA LYS A 160 -18.40 -10.42 -5.70
C LYS A 160 -16.99 -10.31 -5.16
N ASN A 161 -16.16 -9.48 -5.79
CA ASN A 161 -14.79 -9.24 -5.35
C ASN A 161 -14.74 -8.64 -3.93
N MET A 162 -15.66 -7.72 -3.62
CA MET A 162 -15.79 -7.18 -2.26
C MET A 162 -16.11 -8.29 -1.24
N GLY A 163 -17.08 -9.17 -1.55
CA GLY A 163 -17.41 -10.30 -0.70
C GLY A 163 -16.26 -11.31 -0.54
N ILE A 164 -15.49 -11.57 -1.59
CA ILE A 164 -14.31 -12.45 -1.53
C ILE A 164 -13.23 -11.84 -0.64
N ASN A 165 -12.94 -10.55 -0.81
CA ASN A 165 -11.90 -9.85 -0.03
C ASN A 165 -12.27 -9.80 1.46
N LEU A 166 -13.50 -9.40 1.79
CA LEU A 166 -13.97 -9.36 3.18
C LEU A 166 -13.95 -10.74 3.84
N PHE A 167 -14.24 -11.79 3.08
CA PHE A 167 -14.15 -13.15 3.60
C PHE A 167 -12.71 -13.61 3.85
N ALA A 168 -11.76 -13.20 2.99
CA ALA A 168 -10.34 -13.43 3.21
C ALA A 168 -9.83 -12.70 4.47
N ASP A 169 -10.25 -11.44 4.66
CA ASP A 169 -9.93 -10.67 5.86
C ASP A 169 -10.54 -11.31 7.11
N PHE A 170 -11.79 -11.75 7.05
CA PHE A 170 -12.44 -12.49 8.14
C PHE A 170 -11.65 -13.76 8.51
N LYS A 171 -11.23 -14.56 7.52
CA LYS A 171 -10.38 -15.74 7.75
C LYS A 171 -9.05 -15.41 8.40
N ASN A 172 -8.43 -14.29 8.04
CA ASN A 172 -7.20 -13.84 8.68
C ASN A 172 -7.45 -13.40 10.12
N GLN A 173 -8.50 -12.62 10.37
CA GLN A 173 -8.88 -12.19 11.72
C GLN A 173 -9.20 -13.35 12.66
N ILE A 174 -9.79 -14.45 12.16
CA ILE A 174 -10.02 -15.66 12.98
C ILE A 174 -8.71 -16.14 13.62
N LYS A 175 -7.61 -16.17 12.85
CA LYS A 175 -6.31 -16.66 13.34
C LYS A 175 -5.74 -15.83 14.49
N HIS A 176 -6.11 -14.56 14.57
CA HIS A 176 -5.58 -13.63 15.55
C HIS A 176 -6.49 -13.45 16.77
N ASN A 177 -7.80 -13.63 16.61
CA ASN A 177 -8.79 -13.25 17.61
C ASN A 177 -9.49 -14.43 18.28
N TYR A 178 -9.36 -15.65 17.74
CA TYR A 178 -10.05 -16.83 18.25
C TYR A 178 -9.08 -17.99 18.45
N HIS A 179 -9.42 -18.91 19.35
CA HIS A 179 -8.62 -20.10 19.57
C HIS A 179 -8.80 -21.07 18.40
N SER A 180 -7.81 -21.90 18.12
CA SER A 180 -7.83 -22.85 16.99
C SER A 180 -8.93 -23.92 17.09
N GLN A 181 -9.49 -24.11 18.29
CA GLN A 181 -10.61 -25.03 18.55
C GLN A 181 -11.98 -24.37 18.34
N ASP A 182 -12.04 -23.04 18.26
CA ASP A 182 -13.30 -22.33 18.09
C ASP A 182 -13.79 -22.46 16.64
N ASN A 183 -15.05 -22.86 16.48
CA ASN A 183 -15.66 -23.02 15.16
C ASN A 183 -16.30 -21.71 14.68
N VAL A 184 -15.47 -20.80 14.20
CA VAL A 184 -15.90 -19.47 13.72
C VAL A 184 -16.21 -19.51 12.21
N LYS A 185 -17.42 -19.10 11.82
CA LYS A 185 -17.90 -19.12 10.43
C LYS A 185 -18.62 -17.83 10.04
N LEU A 186 -18.35 -17.34 8.82
CA LEU A 186 -19.14 -16.27 8.19
C LEU A 186 -20.16 -16.92 7.25
N HIS A 187 -21.44 -16.84 7.61
CA HIS A 187 -22.52 -17.47 6.84
C HIS A 187 -22.99 -16.59 5.67
N GLU A 188 -23.19 -15.31 5.91
CA GLU A 188 -23.66 -14.35 4.92
C GLU A 188 -23.13 -12.94 5.19
N LEU A 189 -23.09 -12.14 4.13
CA LEU A 189 -22.73 -10.73 4.15
C LEU A 189 -23.81 -9.95 3.39
N THR A 190 -24.35 -8.92 4.04
CA THR A 190 -25.33 -8.01 3.45
C THR A 190 -24.80 -6.59 3.47
N PHE A 191 -24.86 -5.89 2.33
CA PHE A 191 -24.48 -4.48 2.23
C PHE A 191 -25.27 -3.80 1.12
N SER A 192 -25.30 -2.46 1.11
CA SER A 192 -25.99 -1.69 0.07
C SER A 192 -25.06 -0.75 -0.68
N VAL A 193 -25.28 -0.59 -1.98
CA VAL A 193 -24.63 0.43 -2.81
C VAL A 193 -25.71 1.18 -3.58
N ASN A 194 -25.77 2.51 -3.43
CA ASN A 194 -26.78 3.38 -4.06
C ASN A 194 -28.23 2.90 -3.86
N GLY A 195 -28.57 2.42 -2.66
CA GLY A 195 -29.91 1.93 -2.33
C GLY A 195 -30.20 0.48 -2.72
N SER A 196 -29.41 -0.11 -3.62
CA SER A 196 -29.48 -1.54 -3.97
C SER A 196 -28.86 -2.38 -2.88
N ILE A 197 -29.59 -3.36 -2.38
CA ILE A 197 -29.11 -4.28 -1.33
C ILE A 197 -28.55 -5.54 -1.99
N PHE A 198 -27.34 -5.92 -1.59
CA PHE A 198 -26.63 -7.11 -2.01
C PHE A 198 -26.51 -8.08 -0.86
N HIS A 199 -26.97 -9.31 -1.10
CA HIS A 199 -26.82 -10.43 -0.18
C HIS A 199 -25.85 -11.45 -0.77
N ILE A 200 -24.78 -11.73 -0.04
CA ILE A 200 -23.76 -12.73 -0.37
C ILE A 200 -23.88 -13.86 0.63
N LYS A 201 -24.15 -15.08 0.15
CA LYS A 201 -24.10 -16.30 0.97
C LYS A 201 -22.82 -17.06 0.69
N TYR A 202 -22.13 -17.47 1.74
CA TYR A 202 -20.92 -18.28 1.64
C TYR A 202 -21.30 -19.75 1.86
N ASN A 203 -21.30 -20.55 0.79
CA ASN A 203 -21.54 -21.99 0.91
C ASN A 203 -20.21 -22.75 1.17
N GLN A 204 -20.28 -23.84 1.96
CA GLN A 204 -19.19 -24.81 2.05
C GLN A 204 -19.24 -25.75 0.83
N PHE A 205 -18.17 -25.84 0.04
CA PHE A 205 -17.99 -26.86 -1.00
C PHE A 205 -16.61 -27.52 -0.91
N SER A 206 -16.55 -28.79 -1.36
CA SER A 206 -15.60 -29.85 -1.03
C SER A 206 -14.15 -29.65 -1.53
N LYS A 207 -13.23 -30.41 -0.92
CA LYS A 207 -11.77 -30.42 -1.11
C LYS A 207 -11.26 -30.65 -2.54
N GLU A 208 -12.11 -31.00 -3.51
CA GLU A 208 -11.67 -31.28 -4.89
C GLU A 208 -11.52 -30.04 -5.77
N LEU A 209 -11.94 -28.86 -5.29
CA LEU A 209 -11.84 -27.59 -6.02
C LEU A 209 -10.84 -26.59 -5.38
N GLU A 210 -9.84 -27.09 -4.66
CA GLU A 210 -8.90 -26.27 -3.87
C GLU A 210 -8.02 -25.31 -4.69
N LYS A 211 -8.07 -25.33 -6.03
CA LYS A 211 -7.28 -24.42 -6.88
C LYS A 211 -8.02 -23.20 -7.42
N THR A 212 -9.35 -23.13 -7.34
CA THR A 212 -10.07 -21.99 -7.94
C THR A 212 -11.45 -21.76 -7.31
N GLN A 213 -11.54 -20.70 -6.50
CA GLN A 213 -12.73 -19.85 -6.29
C GLN A 213 -13.89 -20.44 -5.47
N GLN A 214 -14.11 -19.84 -4.30
CA GLN A 214 -15.41 -19.88 -3.63
C GLN A 214 -16.47 -19.22 -4.52
N ILE A 215 -17.62 -19.87 -4.69
CA ILE A 215 -18.74 -19.32 -5.45
C ILE A 215 -19.52 -18.35 -4.54
N ALA A 216 -19.25 -17.06 -4.68
CA ALA A 216 -20.13 -16.01 -4.14
C ALA A 216 -21.37 -15.87 -5.05
N ILE A 217 -22.56 -16.15 -4.51
CA ILE A 217 -23.84 -15.92 -5.19
C ILE A 217 -24.40 -14.58 -4.71
N ILE A 218 -24.58 -13.64 -5.64
CA ILE A 218 -25.16 -12.32 -5.37
C ILE A 218 -26.62 -12.32 -5.78
N LYS A 219 -27.52 -11.96 -4.86
CA LYS A 219 -28.88 -11.55 -5.17
C LYS A 219 -29.01 -10.06 -4.90
N GLY A 220 -29.42 -9.29 -5.92
CA GLY A 220 -29.77 -7.87 -5.77
C GLY A 220 -31.27 -7.73 -5.57
N MET A 221 -31.68 -6.98 -4.54
CA MET A 221 -33.08 -6.53 -4.39
C MET A 221 -33.20 -5.11 -4.93
N ASP A 222 -34.06 -4.91 -5.93
CA ASP A 222 -34.39 -3.59 -6.45
C ASP A 222 -35.37 -2.91 -5.49
N LYS A 223 -35.05 -1.68 -5.07
CA LYS A 223 -35.89 -0.89 -4.15
C LYS A 223 -36.91 -0.04 -4.89
N HIS A 224 -36.93 -0.09 -6.23
CA HIS A 224 -37.97 0.53 -7.04
C HIS A 224 -38.95 -0.55 -7.50
N TYR A 225 -40.19 -0.39 -7.06
CA TYR A 225 -41.32 -1.29 -7.28
C TYR A 225 -41.39 -1.82 -8.72
N ILE A 226 -41.09 -3.10 -8.92
CA ILE A 226 -41.65 -3.87 -10.03
C ILE A 226 -42.61 -4.88 -9.40
N THR A 227 -43.89 -4.52 -9.43
CA THR A 227 -45.00 -5.46 -9.28
C THR A 227 -44.80 -6.64 -10.24
N ARG A 228 -44.67 -7.85 -9.70
CA ARG A 228 -44.77 -9.11 -10.45
C ARG A 228 -46.22 -9.37 -10.86
N ALA A 229 -46.72 -8.56 -11.78
CA ALA A 229 -47.98 -8.80 -12.48
C ALA A 229 -47.78 -8.46 -13.97
N ALA A 230 -47.09 -9.34 -14.68
CA ALA A 230 -47.30 -9.67 -16.10
C ALA A 230 -46.24 -10.68 -16.56
N TYR A 231 -46.74 -11.77 -17.15
CA TYR A 231 -46.09 -13.01 -17.63
C TYR A 231 -45.84 -14.10 -16.59
#